data_AF-A0A5K1CPW9-F1
#
_entry.id   AF-A0A5K1CPW9-F1
#
_cell.length_a   1.000
_cell.length_b   1.000
_cell.length_c   1.000
_cell.angle_alpha   90.00
_cell.angle_beta   90.00
_cell.angle_gamma   90.00
#
_symmetry.space_group_name_H-M   'P 1'
#
loop_
_entity.id
_entity.type
_entity.pdbx_description
1 polymer ?
#
loop_
_entity_poly.entity_id
_entity_poly.type
_entity_poly.pdbx_seq_one_letter_code
_entity_poly.pdbx_strand_id
1 'polypeptide(L)'
;VIVDMREFMSSLPNVLHQKGMKIVPITLEVGDYVLSPLMCVERKSISDLFSSFISGRLYNQVETMVRYYRIPVLLIEFSQDKSFSFQ
;
A
#
# COMPACT_ATOMS: atom_id res chain seq x y z
N VAL A 1 13.17 0.34 4.33
CA VAL A 1 11.87 0.39 3.61
C VAL A 1 11.78 1.73 2.92
N ILE A 2 11.56 1.74 1.60
CA ILE A 2 11.27 2.98 0.89
C ILE A 2 9.77 3.21 0.99
N VAL A 3 9.36 4.43 1.32
CA VAL A 3 7.96 4.78 1.57
C VAL A 3 7.61 5.98 0.72
N ASP A 4 6.47 5.93 0.06
CA ASP A 4 5.94 7.07 -0.69
C ASP A 4 5.69 8.25 0.25
N MET A 5 6.09 9.46 -0.16
CA MET A 5 5.91 10.66 0.66
C MET A 5 4.44 10.91 1.07
N ARG A 6 3.46 10.50 0.26
CA ARG A 6 2.03 10.66 0.55
C ARG A 6 1.58 9.77 1.72
N GLU A 7 2.24 8.63 1.94
CA GLU A 7 1.93 7.74 3.07
C GLU A 7 2.34 8.29 4.43
N PHE A 8 3.14 9.36 4.50
CA PHE A 8 3.46 10.00 5.78
C PHE A 8 2.25 10.71 6.42
N MET A 9 1.13 10.82 5.70
CA MET A 9 -0.16 11.23 6.27
C MET A 9 -0.83 10.09 7.06
N SER A 10 -0.33 8.85 6.97
CA SER A 10 -0.81 7.69 7.71
C SER A 10 0.09 7.36 8.91
N SER A 11 -0.39 6.51 9.81
CA SER A 11 0.34 6.11 11.03
C SER A 11 1.41 5.06 10.78
N LEU A 12 1.29 4.28 9.70
CA LEU A 12 2.12 3.09 9.47
C LEU A 12 3.63 3.42 9.34
N PRO A 13 4.08 4.45 8.59
CA PRO A 13 5.51 4.77 8.50
C PRO A 13 6.13 5.09 9.86
N ASN A 14 5.38 5.77 10.74
CA ASN A 14 5.82 6.08 12.10
C ASN A 14 5.98 4.81 12.95
N VAL A 15 4.99 3.91 12.91
CA VAL A 15 5.05 2.63 13.63
C VAL A 15 6.25 1.79 13.18
N LEU A 16 6.50 1.70 11.87
CA LEU A 16 7.66 0.98 11.33
C LEU A 16 8.99 1.59 11.82
N HIS A 17 9.08 2.93 11.85
CA HIS A 17 10.25 3.62 12.38
C HIS A 17 10.48 3.34 13.86
N GLN A 18 9.43 3.39 14.70
CA GLN A 18 9.50 3.05 16.12
C GLN A 18 9.93 1.60 16.37
N LYS A 19 9.66 0.70 15.43
CA LYS A 19 10.13 -0.70 15.46
C LYS A 19 11.57 -0.86 14.96
N GLY A 20 12.31 0.23 14.76
CA GLY A 20 13.71 0.21 14.38
C GLY A 20 13.95 0.04 12.87
N MET A 21 12.91 0.12 12.04
CA MET A 21 13.11 0.05 10.59
C MET A 21 13.65 1.38 10.05
N LYS A 22 14.69 1.29 9.20
CA LYS A 22 15.14 2.44 8.42
C LYS A 22 14.09 2.79 7.37
N ILE A 23 13.48 3.97 7.51
CA ILE A 23 12.52 4.52 6.57
C ILE A 23 13.24 5.50 5.65
N VAL A 24 12.99 5.39 4.35
CA VAL A 24 13.53 6.30 3.32
C VAL A 24 12.34 6.91 2.57
N PRO A 25 11.99 8.18 2.81
CA PRO A 25 10.90 8.85 2.11
C PRO A 25 11.32 9.20 0.67
N ILE A 26 10.55 8.78 -0.33
CA ILE A 26 10.75 9.09 -1.75
C ILE A 26 9.38 9.28 -2.41
N THR A 27 9.26 10.10 -3.46
CA THR A 27 8.06 10.09 -4.30
C THR A 27 8.10 8.89 -5.24
N LEU A 28 7.21 7.93 -5.06
CA LEU A 28 7.14 6.72 -5.86
C LEU A 28 6.12 6.89 -6.98
N GLU A 29 6.48 6.43 -8.18
CA GLU A 29 5.54 6.34 -9.30
C GLU A 29 4.63 5.11 -9.19
N VAL A 30 5.07 4.05 -8.50
CA VAL A 30 4.38 2.75 -8.41
C VAL A 30 4.41 2.21 -6.99
N GLY A 31 3.22 1.99 -6.42
CA GLY A 31 3.02 1.49 -5.06
C GLY A 31 3.33 2.52 -3.96
N ASP A 32 3.02 2.16 -2.74
CA ASP A 32 3.16 3.01 -1.55
C ASP A 32 4.40 2.66 -0.72
N TYR A 33 4.83 1.39 -0.75
CA TYR A 33 6.03 0.92 -0.08
C TYR A 33 6.84 0.03 -1.00
N VAL A 34 8.16 0.13 -0.94
CA VAL A 34 9.09 -0.82 -1.55
C VAL A 34 9.87 -1.51 -0.44
N LEU A 35 9.60 -2.81 -0.28
CA LEU A 35 10.21 -3.64 0.77
C LEU A 35 11.53 -4.28 0.29
N SER A 36 11.65 -4.49 -1.01
CA SER A 36 12.86 -4.99 -1.67
C SER A 36 12.86 -4.57 -3.14
N PRO A 37 13.97 -4.72 -3.88
CA PRO A 37 14.00 -4.45 -5.33
C PRO A 37 12.98 -5.25 -6.15
N LEU A 38 12.39 -6.32 -5.58
CA LEU A 38 11.43 -7.18 -6.27
C LEU A 38 9.99 -6.98 -5.80
N MET A 39 9.76 -6.21 -4.74
CA MET A 39 8.47 -6.18 -4.03
C MET A 39 8.01 -4.75 -3.75
N CYS A 40 6.84 -4.41 -4.31
CA CYS A 40 6.08 -3.23 -3.94
C CYS A 40 4.81 -3.62 -3.18
N VAL A 41 4.35 -2.70 -2.34
CA VAL A 41 3.09 -2.81 -1.59
C VAL A 41 2.24 -1.59 -1.91
N GLU A 42 0.99 -1.83 -2.29
CA GLU A 42 -0.07 -0.82 -2.32
C GLU A 42 -0.93 -1.01 -1.07
N ARG A 43 -1.11 0.04 -0.27
CA ARG A 43 -1.91 0.02 0.95
C ARG A 43 -3.29 0.59 0.66
N LYS A 44 -4.34 -0.12 1.09
CA LYS A 44 -5.72 0.32 0.87
C LYS A 44 -6.58 0.10 2.11
N SER A 45 -7.34 1.14 2.48
CA SER A 45 -8.44 0.98 3.42
C SER A 45 -9.62 0.28 2.72
N ILE A 46 -10.56 -0.26 3.50
CA ILE A 46 -11.78 -0.87 2.93
C ILE A 46 -12.59 0.11 2.06
N SER A 47 -12.76 1.36 2.50
CA SER A 47 -13.51 2.35 1.72
C SER A 47 -12.80 2.69 0.41
N ASP A 48 -11.47 2.83 0.44
CA ASP A 48 -10.69 3.11 -0.75
C ASP A 48 -10.59 1.90 -1.69
N LEU A 49 -10.62 0.69 -1.14
CA LEU A 49 -10.70 -0.55 -1.91
C LEU A 49 -11.99 -0.59 -2.73
N PHE A 50 -13.16 -0.42 -2.11
CA PHE A 50 -14.44 -0.41 -2.83
C PHE A 50 -14.50 0.70 -3.89
N SER A 51 -14.12 1.94 -3.54
CA SER A 51 -14.14 3.06 -4.48
C SER A 51 -13.18 2.83 -5.66
N SER A 52 -12.03 2.20 -5.42
CA SER A 52 -11.04 1.87 -6.45
C SER A 52 -11.48 0.73 -7.37
N PHE A 53 -12.26 -0.24 -6.86
CA PHE A 53 -12.88 -1.26 -7.70
C PHE A 53 -13.95 -0.65 -8.60
N ILE A 54 -14.84 0.18 -8.04
CA ILE A 54 -15.92 0.81 -8.79
C ILE A 54 -15.39 1.72 -9.90
N SER A 55 -14.33 2.49 -9.61
CA SER A 55 -13.72 3.39 -10.60
C SER A 55 -12.78 2.68 -11.59
N GLY A 56 -12.47 1.39 -11.38
CA GLY A 56 -11.43 0.68 -12.13
C GLY A 56 -10.00 1.12 -11.79
N ARG A 57 -9.81 2.07 -10.87
CA ARG A 57 -8.49 2.59 -10.49
C ARG A 57 -7.57 1.48 -9.97
N LEU A 58 -8.08 0.54 -9.17
CA LEU A 58 -7.27 -0.55 -8.62
C LEU A 58 -6.68 -1.44 -9.72
N TYR A 59 -7.43 -1.68 -10.79
CA TYR A 59 -6.97 -2.49 -11.91
C TYR A 59 -5.71 -1.89 -12.54
N ASN A 60 -5.75 -0.58 -12.85
CA ASN A 60 -4.60 0.13 -13.41
C ASN A 60 -3.39 0.16 -12.47
N GLN A 61 -3.64 0.30 -11.16
CA GLN A 61 -2.58 0.24 -10.14
C GLN A 61 -1.92 -1.14 -10.14
N VAL A 62 -2.70 -2.21 -10.07
CA VAL A 62 -2.19 -3.59 -10.07
C VAL A 62 -1.47 -3.93 -11.38
N GLU A 63 -2.00 -3.53 -12.53
CA GLU A 63 -1.33 -3.73 -13.83
C GLU A 63 0.06 -3.09 -13.84
N THR A 64 0.15 -1.85 -13.34
CA THR A 64 1.42 -1.13 -13.23
C THR A 64 2.37 -1.83 -12.25
N MET A 65 1.88 -2.25 -11.09
CA MET A 65 2.69 -2.98 -10.09
C MET A 65 3.26 -4.28 -10.66
N VAL A 66 2.43 -5.11 -11.31
CA VAL A 66 2.85 -6.39 -11.91
C VAL A 66 3.86 -6.18 -13.05
N ARG A 67 3.75 -5.07 -13.77
CA ARG A 67 4.69 -4.72 -14.85
C ARG A 67 6.11 -4.46 -14.35
N TYR A 68 6.26 -3.80 -13.19
CA TYR A 68 7.56 -3.34 -12.69
C TYR A 68 8.12 -4.18 -11.54
N TYR A 69 7.28 -4.91 -10.80
CA TYR A 69 7.68 -5.70 -9.65
C TYR A 69 7.28 -7.15 -9.80
N ARG A 70 8.20 -8.05 -9.44
CA ARG A 70 7.96 -9.50 -9.46
C ARG A 70 6.94 -9.94 -8.40
N ILE A 71 6.88 -9.22 -7.28
CA ILE A 71 6.04 -9.55 -6.13
C ILE A 71 5.21 -8.31 -5.75
N PRO A 72 4.13 -8.02 -6.49
CA PRO A 72 3.19 -6.98 -6.11
C PRO A 72 2.29 -7.46 -4.96
N VAL A 73 2.12 -6.64 -3.93
CA VAL A 73 1.30 -6.98 -2.75
C VAL A 73 0.25 -5.90 -2.53
N LEU A 74 -1.02 -6.31 -2.39
CA LEU A 74 -2.08 -5.42 -1.93
C LEU A 74 -2.30 -5.63 -0.43
N LEU A 75 -2.00 -4.62 0.37
CA LEU A 75 -2.22 -4.61 1.81
C LEU A 75 -3.57 -3.96 2.11
N ILE A 76 -4.56 -4.77 2.46
CA ILE A 76 -5.89 -4.29 2.85
C ILE A 76 -5.92 -4.12 4.37
N GLU A 77 -6.12 -2.88 4.82
CA GLU A 77 -6.20 -2.54 6.24
C GLU A 77 -7.66 -2.31 6.68
N PHE A 78 -8.03 -2.92 7.80
CA PHE A 78 -9.32 -2.78 8.45
C PHE A 78 -9.18 -2.93 9.97
N SER A 79 -10.14 -2.36 10.69
CA SER A 79 -10.15 -2.39 12.15
C SER A 79 -10.70 -3.74 12.65
N GLN A 80 -10.14 -4.27 13.75
CA GLN A 80 -10.50 -5.59 14.29
C GLN A 80 -11.98 -5.72 14.70
N ASP A 81 -12.59 -4.60 15.07
CA ASP A 81 -13.99 -4.44 15.43
C ASP A 81 -14.95 -4.52 14.23
N LYS A 82 -14.42 -4.49 13.00
CA LYS A 82 -15.19 -4.73 11.76
C LYS A 82 -14.79 -6.07 11.19
N SER A 83 -15.70 -7.05 11.29
CA SER A 83 -15.52 -8.34 10.60
C SER A 83 -15.38 -8.10 9.11
N PHE A 84 -14.42 -8.79 8.47
CA PHE A 84 -14.26 -8.81 7.02
C PHE A 84 -15.40 -9.66 6.44
N SER A 85 -16.56 -9.05 6.20
CA SER A 85 -17.67 -9.67 5.47
C SER A 85 -17.95 -8.87 4.20
N PHE A 86 -17.96 -9.55 3.06
CA PHE A 86 -18.52 -9.02 1.81
C PHE A 86 -20.06 -9.01 1.93
N GLN A 87 -20.62 -8.00 2.59
CA GLN A 87 -22.04 -7.71 2.56
C GLN A 87 -22.28 -6.33 1.96
#